data_AF-A0A536GG40-F1
#
_entry.id   AF-A0A536GG40-F1
#
_cell.length_a   1.000
_cell.length_b   1.000
_cell.length_c   1.000
_cell.angle_alpha   90.00
_cell.angle_beta   90.00
_cell.angle_gamma   90.00
#
_symmetry.space_group_name_H-M   'P 1'
#
loop_
_entity.id
_entity.type
_entity.pdbx_description
1 polymer ?
#
loop_
_entity_poly.entity_id
_entity_poly.type
_entity_poly.pdbx_seq_one_letter_code
_entity_poly.pdbx_strand_id
1 'polypeptide(L)'
;MSSVAGPLVRHVVRATGCLGAGLLLAGCGLISTTPPTPTAAPFPGIASAITERGIQVTRIVSGDPGCPNQDLAKTAVAFDAAGLDQPAPVHVYIYIFRNRATYERLRSTVDDCARAYVTDPETYESVETSPYVVSGQGPWGEQFKANLRAAIDEAAGSGD
;
A
#
# COMPACT_ATOMS: atom_id res chain seq x y z
N MET A 1 -50.43 -56.27 17.19
CA MET A 1 -51.45 -55.32 16.72
C MET A 1 -50.69 -54.24 15.96
N SER A 2 -50.32 -54.54 14.71
CA SER A 2 -50.93 -54.01 13.47
C SER A 2 -50.19 -52.72 13.02
N SER A 3 -49.42 -52.73 11.92
CA SER A 3 -49.86 -52.52 10.51
C SER A 3 -50.36 -51.08 10.28
N VAL A 4 -50.07 -50.25 9.26
CA VAL A 4 -49.43 -50.24 7.90
C VAL A 4 -49.19 -48.72 7.62
N ALA A 5 -48.27 -48.19 6.80
CA ALA A 5 -48.39 -48.04 5.35
C ALA A 5 -47.29 -47.11 4.79
N GLY A 6 -46.62 -47.51 3.70
CA GLY A 6 -45.90 -46.61 2.77
C GLY A 6 -46.87 -46.03 1.72
N PRO A 7 -46.49 -45.80 0.45
CA PRO A 7 -45.18 -45.55 -0.16
C PRO A 7 -45.19 -44.25 -1.00
N LEU A 8 -44.11 -43.90 -1.71
CA LEU A 8 -44.20 -43.41 -3.10
C LEU A 8 -42.84 -43.51 -3.80
N VAL A 9 -42.79 -44.49 -4.69
CA VAL A 9 -41.81 -44.68 -5.75
C VAL A 9 -42.07 -43.65 -6.85
N ARG A 10 -41.00 -43.05 -7.41
CA ARG A 10 -41.02 -42.66 -8.83
C ARG A 10 -39.67 -42.94 -9.47
N HIS A 11 -39.67 -44.01 -10.27
CA HIS A 11 -38.63 -44.39 -11.20
C HIS A 11 -38.52 -43.36 -12.34
N VAL A 12 -37.30 -43.00 -12.72
CA VAL A 12 -37.00 -42.52 -14.07
C VAL A 12 -35.92 -43.43 -14.65
N VAL A 13 -36.37 -44.37 -15.47
CA VAL A 13 -35.54 -45.14 -16.39
C VAL A 13 -35.70 -44.48 -17.75
N ARG A 14 -34.60 -44.13 -18.42
CA ARG A 14 -34.33 -44.58 -19.81
C ARG A 14 -32.97 -44.09 -20.30
N ALA A 15 -32.15 -45.09 -20.62
CA ALA A 15 -30.94 -44.98 -21.40
C ALA A 15 -31.24 -44.58 -22.85
N THR A 16 -30.35 -43.81 -23.46
CA THR A 16 -30.15 -43.78 -24.92
C THR A 16 -28.69 -43.43 -25.15
N GLY A 17 -27.90 -44.42 -25.57
CA GLY A 17 -26.57 -44.20 -26.12
C GLY A 17 -26.63 -44.22 -27.65
N CYS A 18 -25.74 -43.46 -28.29
CA CYS A 18 -24.94 -43.87 -29.45
C CYS A 18 -24.07 -42.71 -29.97
N LEU A 19 -22.76 -42.99 -30.04
CA LEU A 19 -21.76 -42.60 -31.04
C LEU A 19 -21.59 -41.12 -31.47
N GLY A 20 -20.36 -40.62 -31.36
CA GLY A 20 -19.84 -39.60 -32.28
C GLY A 20 -18.62 -38.86 -31.75
N ALA A 21 -17.46 -39.07 -32.38
CA ALA A 21 -16.17 -38.48 -32.07
C ALA A 21 -16.15 -36.93 -32.06
N GLY A 22 -15.38 -36.37 -31.13
CA GLY A 22 -15.05 -34.94 -31.06
C GLY A 22 -13.87 -34.71 -30.12
N LEU A 23 -12.66 -35.06 -30.58
CA LEU A 23 -11.41 -34.54 -30.03
C LEU A 23 -11.36 -33.01 -30.27
N LEU A 24 -10.58 -32.30 -29.42
CA LEU A 24 -10.16 -30.88 -29.52
C LEU A 24 -11.24 -29.91 -28.99
N LEU A 25 -11.05 -29.08 -27.96
CA LEU A 25 -9.89 -28.29 -27.57
C LEU A 25 -9.92 -28.04 -26.05
N ALA A 26 -8.97 -28.63 -25.31
CA ALA A 26 -8.58 -28.11 -24.00
C ALA A 26 -7.76 -26.83 -24.22
N GLY A 27 -8.43 -25.76 -24.61
CA GLY A 27 -7.85 -24.42 -24.69
C GLY A 27 -8.07 -23.67 -23.39
N CYS A 28 -7.49 -24.13 -22.28
CA CYS A 28 -7.20 -23.20 -21.20
C CYS A 28 -6.12 -22.27 -21.75
N GLY A 29 -6.55 -21.18 -22.38
CA GLY A 29 -5.65 -20.10 -22.77
C GLY A 29 -4.87 -19.72 -21.53
N LEU A 30 -3.59 -20.10 -21.51
CA LEU A 30 -2.60 -19.50 -20.63
C LEU A 30 -2.47 -18.07 -21.11
N ILE A 31 -3.43 -17.22 -20.73
CA ILE A 31 -3.22 -15.77 -20.78
C ILE A 31 -2.11 -15.55 -19.76
N SER A 32 -0.88 -15.55 -20.26
CA SER A 32 0.28 -15.04 -19.53
C SER A 32 0.09 -13.53 -19.42
N THR A 33 -0.85 -13.10 -18.58
CA THR A 33 -0.80 -11.76 -18.04
C THR A 33 0.35 -11.78 -17.05
N THR A 34 1.54 -11.35 -17.49
CA THR A 34 2.51 -10.81 -16.54
C THR A 34 1.75 -9.79 -15.70
N PRO A 35 1.71 -9.93 -14.35
CA PRO A 35 1.05 -8.95 -13.50
C PRO A 35 1.54 -7.56 -13.89
N PRO A 36 0.64 -6.57 -14.03
CA PRO A 36 1.09 -5.21 -14.34
C PRO A 36 2.10 -4.79 -13.28
N THR A 37 3.18 -4.14 -13.72
CA THR A 37 4.16 -3.60 -12.78
C THR A 37 3.46 -2.69 -11.78
N PRO A 38 3.69 -2.83 -10.46
CA PRO A 38 3.03 -2.01 -9.47
C PRO A 38 3.28 -0.54 -9.77
N THR A 39 2.20 0.23 -9.93
CA THR A 39 2.26 1.69 -10.01
C THR A 39 2.35 2.24 -8.59
N ALA A 40 2.98 3.40 -8.43
CA ALA A 40 3.04 4.15 -7.18
C ALA A 40 1.65 4.22 -6.49
N ALA A 41 1.55 3.66 -5.28
CA ALA A 41 0.35 3.67 -4.47
C ALA A 41 -0.03 5.07 -3.91
N PRO A 42 -1.33 5.39 -3.79
CA PRO A 42 -1.77 6.58 -3.06
C PRO A 42 -1.61 6.39 -1.55
N PHE A 43 -1.79 7.48 -0.77
CA PHE A 43 -1.63 7.45 0.69
C PHE A 43 -2.36 6.29 1.41
N PRO A 44 -3.61 5.91 1.09
CA PRO A 44 -4.24 4.77 1.75
C PRO A 44 -3.47 3.45 1.57
N GLY A 45 -2.89 3.21 0.39
CA GLY A 45 -2.08 2.02 0.16
C GLY A 45 -0.74 2.07 0.90
N ILE A 46 -0.13 3.26 0.97
CA ILE A 46 1.09 3.48 1.77
C ILE A 46 0.81 3.23 3.26
N ALA A 47 -0.29 3.79 3.79
CA ALA A 47 -0.69 3.60 5.17
C ALA A 47 -0.95 2.12 5.48
N SER A 48 -1.60 1.38 4.58
CA SER A 48 -1.76 -0.07 4.70
C SER A 48 -0.41 -0.79 4.79
N ALA A 49 0.51 -0.53 3.86
CA ALA A 49 1.83 -1.16 3.86
C ALA A 49 2.65 -0.87 5.12
N ILE A 50 2.51 0.34 5.69
CA ILE A 50 3.09 0.75 6.98
C ILE A 50 2.45 -0.05 8.13
N THR A 51 1.12 -0.14 8.19
CA THR A 51 0.40 -0.85 9.26
C THR A 51 0.62 -2.36 9.26
N GLU A 52 0.75 -2.98 8.08
CA GLU A 52 1.06 -4.41 7.94
C GLU A 52 2.43 -4.78 8.52
N ARG A 53 3.32 -3.79 8.67
CA ARG A 53 4.65 -3.93 9.29
C ARG A 53 4.69 -3.57 10.77
N GLY A 54 3.52 -3.44 11.41
CA GLY A 54 3.42 -3.18 12.84
C GLY A 54 3.63 -1.71 13.23
N ILE A 55 3.55 -0.77 12.28
CA ILE A 55 3.60 0.67 12.54
C ILE A 55 2.18 1.24 12.44
N GLN A 56 1.66 1.74 13.55
CA GLN A 56 0.37 2.40 13.61
C GLN A 56 0.46 3.78 12.95
N VAL A 57 -0.58 4.14 12.17
CA VAL A 57 -0.74 5.45 11.54
C VAL A 57 -1.97 6.13 12.12
N THR A 58 -1.80 7.32 12.69
CA THR A 58 -2.88 8.08 13.33
C THR A 58 -2.79 9.57 13.00
N ARG A 59 -3.79 10.37 13.39
CA ARG A 59 -3.80 11.83 13.24
C ARG A 59 -3.44 12.34 11.83
N ILE A 60 -4.03 11.70 10.83
CA ILE A 60 -3.80 12.00 9.42
C ILE A 60 -4.38 13.38 9.06
N VAL A 61 -3.56 14.24 8.47
CA VAL A 61 -3.92 15.56 7.97
C VAL A 61 -3.43 15.68 6.52
N SER A 62 -4.37 15.68 5.58
CA SER A 62 -4.05 15.91 4.17
C SER A 62 -3.83 17.40 3.90
N GLY A 63 -2.86 17.73 3.06
CA GLY A 63 -2.58 19.12 2.69
C GLY A 63 -1.58 19.84 3.58
N ASP A 64 -1.04 19.17 4.60
CA ASP A 64 -0.10 19.75 5.56
C ASP A 64 1.34 19.32 5.25
N PRO A 65 2.19 20.22 4.72
CA PRO A 65 3.61 19.96 4.51
C PRO A 65 4.47 20.39 5.71
N GLY A 66 3.89 20.92 6.80
CA GLY A 66 4.65 21.44 7.93
C GLY A 66 5.34 22.80 7.68
N CYS A 67 5.10 23.43 6.53
CA CYS A 67 5.63 24.75 6.18
C CYS A 67 4.63 25.53 5.29
N PRO A 68 4.78 26.86 5.08
CA PRO A 68 3.84 27.65 4.27
C PRO A 68 4.01 27.47 2.75
N ASN A 69 4.46 26.30 2.27
CA ASN A 69 4.67 26.02 0.85
C ASN A 69 3.43 25.38 0.19
N GLN A 70 2.72 26.17 -0.62
CA GLN A 70 1.49 25.74 -1.30
C GLN A 70 1.71 24.71 -2.42
N ASP A 71 2.92 24.63 -2.99
CA ASP A 71 3.22 23.62 -4.01
C ASP A 71 3.44 22.25 -3.38
N LEU A 72 4.06 22.20 -2.20
CA LEU A 72 4.21 20.96 -1.43
C LEU A 72 2.89 20.52 -0.78
N ALA A 73 2.06 21.46 -0.31
CA ALA A 73 0.78 21.15 0.34
C ALA A 73 -0.10 20.19 -0.49
N LYS A 74 -0.14 20.36 -1.82
CA LYS A 74 -0.93 19.52 -2.74
C LYS A 74 -0.48 18.04 -2.78
N THR A 75 0.74 17.78 -2.31
CA THR A 75 1.37 16.45 -2.32
C THR A 75 1.55 15.88 -0.91
N ALA A 76 1.27 16.68 0.12
CA ALA A 76 1.67 16.37 1.48
C ALA A 76 0.54 15.75 2.31
N VAL A 77 0.92 14.81 3.17
CA VAL A 77 0.09 14.29 4.25
C VAL A 77 0.94 14.26 5.51
N ALA A 78 0.47 14.90 6.58
CA ALA A 78 1.05 14.79 7.90
C ALA A 78 0.33 13.70 8.70
N PHE A 79 1.05 12.94 9.52
CA PHE A 79 0.46 11.92 10.39
C PHE A 79 1.39 11.59 11.56
N ASP A 80 0.85 10.93 12.57
CA ASP A 80 1.63 10.37 13.67
C ASP A 80 1.84 8.88 13.45
N ALA A 81 3.08 8.43 13.67
CA ALA A 81 3.48 7.04 13.50
C ALA A 81 4.12 6.49 14.78
N ALA A 82 3.75 5.27 15.17
CA ALA A 82 4.28 4.58 16.36
C ALA A 82 4.28 3.07 16.17
N GLY A 83 5.19 2.34 16.81
CA GLY A 83 5.24 0.88 16.75
C GLY A 83 6.68 0.34 16.71
N LEU A 84 6.81 -0.98 16.80
CA LEU A 84 8.11 -1.64 16.88
C LEU A 84 8.95 -1.11 18.05
N ASP A 85 10.14 -0.57 17.78
CA ASP A 85 11.03 0.09 18.73
C ASP A 85 10.81 1.61 18.85
N GLN A 86 9.70 2.12 18.30
CA GLN A 86 9.24 3.50 18.42
C GLN A 86 7.96 3.58 19.29
N PRO A 87 8.05 3.51 20.63
CA PRO A 87 6.88 3.44 21.51
C PRO A 87 6.13 4.78 21.61
N ALA A 88 6.85 5.90 21.50
CA ALA A 88 6.27 7.23 21.48
C ALA A 88 5.95 7.62 20.02
N PRO A 89 4.73 8.12 19.73
CA PRO A 89 4.40 8.60 18.39
C PRO A 89 5.34 9.70 17.93
N VAL A 90 5.81 9.57 16.69
CA VAL A 90 6.57 10.61 15.98
C VAL A 90 5.68 11.24 14.92
N HIS A 91 5.77 12.57 14.80
CA HIS A 91 5.08 13.30 13.75
C HIS A 91 5.90 13.26 12.47
N VAL A 92 5.28 12.82 11.38
CA VAL A 92 5.93 12.60 10.09
C VAL A 92 5.13 13.22 8.97
N TYR A 93 5.85 13.66 7.94
CA TYR A 93 5.30 14.22 6.72
C TYR A 93 5.69 13.31 5.55
N ILE A 94 4.69 12.87 4.78
CA ILE A 94 4.92 12.23 3.48
C ILE A 94 4.54 13.16 2.34
N TYR A 95 5.43 13.26 1.35
CA TYR A 95 5.23 13.96 0.11
C TYR A 95 5.11 12.94 -1.02
N ILE A 96 3.95 12.93 -1.67
CA ILE A 96 3.58 11.98 -2.73
C ILE A 96 3.59 12.74 -4.04
N PHE A 97 4.68 12.64 -4.78
CA PHE A 97 4.81 13.30 -6.08
C PHE A 97 4.15 12.48 -7.18
N ARG A 98 3.76 13.17 -8.27
CA ARG A 98 3.07 12.55 -9.41
C ARG A 98 3.91 11.48 -10.11
N ASN A 99 5.22 11.69 -10.21
CA ASN A 99 6.17 10.88 -10.99
C ASN A 99 7.61 11.22 -10.60
N ARG A 100 8.58 10.46 -11.11
CA ARG A 100 10.01 10.66 -10.84
C ARG A 100 10.48 12.07 -11.20
N ALA A 101 10.07 12.59 -12.35
CA ALA A 101 10.47 13.92 -12.80
C ALA A 101 10.01 15.04 -11.84
N THR A 102 8.83 14.89 -11.22
CA THR A 102 8.35 15.85 -10.21
C THR A 102 9.08 15.69 -8.89
N TYR A 103 9.34 14.43 -8.48
CA TYR A 103 10.16 14.12 -7.31
C TYR A 103 11.54 14.75 -7.41
N GLU A 104 12.29 14.51 -8.49
CA GLU A 104 13.64 15.04 -8.69
C GLU A 104 13.69 16.58 -8.66
N ARG A 105 12.65 17.22 -9.21
CA ARG A 105 12.53 18.68 -9.23
C ARG A 105 12.21 19.29 -7.87
N LEU A 106 11.38 18.64 -7.06
CA LEU A 106 10.84 19.19 -5.81
C LEU A 106 11.46 18.62 -4.54
N ARG A 107 12.26 17.55 -4.63
CA ARG A 107 12.86 16.88 -3.47
C ARG A 107 13.64 17.85 -2.58
N SER A 108 14.48 18.71 -3.15
CA SER A 108 15.24 19.70 -2.36
C SER A 108 14.36 20.73 -1.66
N THR A 109 13.16 21.00 -2.19
CA THR A 109 12.18 21.88 -1.54
C THR A 109 11.62 21.26 -0.25
N VAL A 110 11.61 19.92 -0.14
CA VAL A 110 11.24 19.24 1.11
C VAL A 110 12.27 19.51 2.21
N ASP A 111 13.56 19.48 1.89
CA ASP A 111 14.62 19.77 2.87
C ASP A 111 14.53 21.22 3.39
N ASP A 112 14.20 22.17 2.51
CA ASP A 112 13.96 23.56 2.92
C ASP A 112 12.70 23.69 3.79
N CYS A 113 11.63 22.96 3.45
CA CYS A 113 10.40 22.89 4.22
C CYS A 113 10.61 22.29 5.61
N ALA A 114 11.49 21.29 5.73
CA ALA A 114 11.81 20.62 6.98
C ALA A 114 12.31 21.56 8.07
N ARG A 115 13.02 22.63 7.69
CA ARG A 115 13.50 23.65 8.63
C ARG A 115 12.37 24.37 9.40
N ALA A 116 11.12 24.28 8.94
CA ALA A 116 9.98 24.89 9.63
C ALA A 116 9.45 24.06 10.80
N TYR A 117 9.67 22.73 10.81
CA TYR A 117 9.14 21.82 11.83
C TYR A 117 10.22 21.03 12.58
N VAL A 118 11.43 20.93 12.02
CA VAL A 118 12.57 20.30 12.70
C VAL A 118 13.11 21.25 13.75
N THR A 119 13.17 20.79 14.99
CA THR A 119 13.73 21.56 16.12
C THR A 119 15.23 21.32 16.26
N ASP A 120 15.68 20.09 16.02
CA ASP A 120 17.09 19.70 16.04
C ASP A 120 17.51 19.10 14.68
N PRO A 121 18.31 19.82 13.88
CA PRO A 121 18.77 19.35 12.57
C PRO A 121 19.63 18.09 12.60
N GLU A 122 20.33 17.81 13.70
CA GLU A 122 21.23 16.65 13.79
C GLU A 122 20.45 15.33 13.89
N THR A 123 19.20 15.42 14.32
CA THR A 123 18.29 14.28 14.48
C THR A 123 17.19 14.27 13.42
N TYR A 124 17.27 15.13 12.40
CA TYR A 124 16.38 15.04 11.23
C TYR A 124 16.55 13.71 10.50
N GLU A 125 15.43 13.07 10.17
CA GLU A 125 15.44 11.82 9.44
C GLU A 125 14.53 11.85 8.22
N SER A 126 14.99 11.18 7.16
CA SER A 126 14.22 10.95 5.94
C SER A 126 14.34 9.51 5.44
N VAL A 127 13.28 9.09 4.76
CA VAL A 127 13.17 7.86 3.96
C VAL A 127 12.68 8.31 2.59
N GLU A 128 13.47 8.04 1.56
CA GLU A 128 13.28 8.63 0.24
C GLU A 128 13.40 7.56 -0.84
N THR A 129 12.33 7.40 -1.62
CA THR A 129 12.25 6.49 -2.77
C THR A 129 11.25 7.07 -3.75
N SER A 130 11.65 7.31 -5.01
CA SER A 130 10.75 7.92 -6.01
C SER A 130 9.42 7.16 -6.11
N PRO A 131 8.25 7.85 -6.07
CA PRO A 131 8.06 9.30 -6.07
C PRO A 131 7.72 9.87 -4.68
N TYR A 132 8.28 9.31 -3.60
CA TYR A 132 7.96 9.65 -2.21
C TYR A 132 9.15 10.18 -1.42
N VAL A 133 8.84 11.12 -0.54
CA VAL A 133 9.72 11.52 0.57
C VAL A 133 8.93 11.41 1.86
N VAL A 134 9.41 10.64 2.83
CA VAL A 134 8.92 10.67 4.21
C VAL A 134 9.98 11.31 5.08
N SER A 135 9.58 12.24 5.93
CA SER A 135 10.52 13.00 6.75
C SER A 135 9.92 13.46 8.07
N GLY A 136 10.76 13.70 9.06
CA GLY A 136 10.33 14.17 10.37
C GLY A 136 11.48 14.36 11.35
N GLN A 137 11.13 14.77 12.56
CA GLN A 137 12.06 14.84 13.68
C GLN A 137 12.34 13.42 14.20
N GLY A 138 13.61 13.04 14.24
CA GLY A 138 14.10 11.84 14.90
C GLY A 138 14.70 12.13 16.28
N PRO A 139 15.52 11.23 16.82
CA PRO A 139 15.92 9.97 16.21
C PRO A 139 14.76 8.96 16.18
N TRP A 140 14.67 8.19 15.10
CA TRP A 140 13.73 7.09 14.96
C TRP A 140 14.35 5.78 15.41
N GLY A 141 13.53 4.91 16.00
CA GLY A 141 13.91 3.52 16.25
C GLY A 141 14.44 2.84 14.98
N GLU A 142 15.46 1.99 15.11
CA GLU A 142 16.10 1.31 13.98
C GLU A 142 15.11 0.41 13.22
N GLN A 143 14.30 -0.38 13.95
CA GLN A 143 13.30 -1.26 13.33
C GLN A 143 12.17 -0.45 12.72
N PHE A 144 11.72 0.61 13.39
CA PHE A 144 10.74 1.55 12.86
C PHE A 144 11.21 2.14 11.52
N LYS A 145 12.43 2.70 11.47
CA LYS A 145 12.98 3.30 10.25
C LYS A 145 13.16 2.27 9.13
N ALA A 146 13.66 1.09 9.45
CA ALA A 146 13.85 0.02 8.47
C ALA A 146 12.53 -0.44 7.86
N ASN A 147 11.50 -0.66 8.69
CA ASN A 147 10.18 -1.07 8.23
C ASN A 147 9.43 0.03 7.50
N LEU A 148 9.58 1.29 7.94
CA LEU A 148 9.06 2.44 7.22
C LEU A 148 9.69 2.51 5.81
N ARG A 149 11.01 2.40 5.68
CA ARG A 149 11.68 2.32 4.37
C ARG A 149 11.15 1.17 3.52
N ALA A 150 11.03 -0.04 4.07
CA ALA A 150 10.50 -1.18 3.34
C ALA A 150 9.04 -0.98 2.88
N ALA A 151 8.22 -0.26 3.64
CA ALA A 151 6.85 0.09 3.24
C ALA A 151 6.83 1.08 2.07
N ILE A 152 7.69 2.10 2.15
CA ILE A 152 7.82 3.12 1.10
C ILE A 152 8.36 2.53 -0.19
N ASP A 153 9.36 1.64 -0.11
CA ASP A 153 9.91 0.92 -1.28
C ASP A 153 8.87 0.02 -1.94
N GLU A 154 8.09 -0.73 -1.16
CA GLU A 154 7.00 -1.55 -1.70
C GLU A 154 5.95 -0.68 -2.38
N ALA A 155 5.52 0.38 -1.73
CA ALA A 155 4.48 1.27 -2.24
C ALA A 155 4.92 2.07 -3.47
N ALA A 156 6.22 2.23 -3.68
CA ALA A 156 6.78 2.98 -4.81
C ALA A 156 6.64 2.19 -6.12
N GLY A 157 6.69 0.86 -6.06
CA GLY A 157 6.60 0.02 -7.25
C GLY A 157 7.70 0.36 -8.27
N SER A 158 7.35 0.57 -9.54
CA SER A 158 8.32 1.02 -10.55
C SER A 158 8.73 2.49 -10.43
N GLY A 159 8.02 3.31 -9.67
CA GLY A 159 8.43 4.67 -9.31
C GLY A 159 8.68 5.64 -10.47
N ASP A 160 8.14 5.36 -11.67
CA ASP A 160 8.31 6.17 -12.89
C ASP A 160 7.33 7.36 -12.98
#